data_AF-A0A444U8J6-F1
#
_entry.id   AF-A0A444U8J6-F1
#
_cell.length_a   1.000
_cell.length_b   1.000
_cell.length_c   1.000
_cell.angle_alpha   90.00
_cell.angle_beta   90.00
_cell.angle_gamma   90.00
#
_symmetry.space_group_name_H-M   'P 1'
#
loop_
_entity.id
_entity.type
_entity.pdbx_description
1 polymer ?
#
loop_
_entity_poly.entity_id
_entity_poly.type
_entity_poly.pdbx_seq_one_letter_code
_entity_poly.pdbx_strand_id
1 'polypeptide(L)'
;MPLSMLQEGGKKPKKRPYEEIKVKEDDYPCPSSPADSPQTVEIIKALQELENAASGDAAVRKRISSLPLEVQDASLLDRITDKESGERLSRMVDDACLLLADYNGRLAAEIDDRKQLTRTLTDFLRTQKEILTEKEQKLEEYKQKLAKVSQVRKELRSQIGNLPDLSLLPNVTGGPLRLPSSGDFYTTD
;
A
#
# COMPACT_ATOMS: atom_id res chain seq x y z
N MET A 1 -35.47 -42.35 44.46
CA MET A 1 -34.65 -43.55 44.17
C MET A 1 -34.49 -43.66 42.65
N PRO A 2 -33.33 -44.14 42.17
CA PRO A 2 -32.50 -43.42 41.18
C PRO A 2 -31.96 -44.33 40.05
N LEU A 3 -30.97 -43.82 39.29
CA LEU A 3 -30.01 -44.51 38.39
C LEU A 3 -30.60 -45.14 37.10
N SER A 4 -29.99 -45.10 35.90
CA SER A 4 -28.72 -44.58 35.37
C SER A 4 -28.47 -45.22 33.98
N MET A 5 -27.53 -44.67 33.20
CA MET A 5 -26.70 -45.36 32.17
C MET A 5 -27.39 -45.72 30.83
N LEU A 6 -26.81 -45.67 29.61
CA LEU A 6 -25.46 -45.45 29.03
C LEU A 6 -25.71 -45.14 27.51
N GLN A 7 -25.12 -44.10 26.87
CA GLN A 7 -23.96 -44.17 25.93
C GLN A 7 -24.14 -45.15 24.74
N GLU A 8 -23.89 -44.87 23.45
CA GLU A 8 -22.97 -43.97 22.73
C GLU A 8 -23.53 -43.66 21.32
N GLY A 9 -23.54 -42.39 20.92
CA GLY A 9 -23.83 -41.97 19.54
C GLY A 9 -22.57 -41.45 18.84
N GLY A 10 -22.09 -42.23 17.87
CA GLY A 10 -21.24 -41.86 16.72
C GLY A 10 -20.24 -40.70 16.87
N LYS A 11 -18.96 -41.04 17.09
CA LYS A 11 -17.83 -40.10 17.02
C LYS A 11 -17.71 -39.49 15.62
N LYS A 12 -17.89 -38.17 15.51
CA LYS A 12 -17.59 -37.38 14.30
C LYS A 12 -16.09 -37.53 13.96
N PRO A 13 -15.70 -37.68 12.68
CA PRO A 13 -14.29 -37.76 12.31
C PRO A 13 -13.60 -36.44 12.67
N LYS A 14 -12.55 -36.53 13.51
CA LYS A 14 -11.68 -35.40 13.85
C LYS A 14 -11.07 -34.86 12.56
N LYS A 15 -11.46 -33.63 12.17
CA LYS A 15 -10.75 -32.86 11.15
C LYS A 15 -9.28 -32.76 11.59
N ARG A 16 -8.35 -33.09 10.70
CA ARG A 16 -6.91 -32.88 10.93
C ARG A 16 -6.71 -31.41 11.34
N PRO A 17 -5.87 -31.12 12.34
CA PRO A 17 -5.55 -29.74 12.68
C PRO A 17 -4.87 -29.14 11.45
N TYR A 18 -5.43 -28.05 10.95
CA TYR A 18 -4.72 -27.20 10.00
C TYR A 18 -3.53 -26.66 10.80
N GLU A 19 -2.29 -27.01 10.42
CA GLU A 19 -1.17 -26.18 10.85
C GLU A 19 -1.50 -24.78 10.32
N GLU A 20 -1.67 -23.84 11.25
CA GLU A 20 -1.73 -22.42 10.94
C GLU A 20 -0.63 -22.15 9.92
N ILE A 21 -1.04 -21.80 8.70
CA ILE A 21 -0.14 -21.13 7.79
C ILE A 21 0.27 -19.90 8.58
N LYS A 22 1.49 -19.91 9.13
CA LYS A 22 2.13 -18.72 9.63
C LYS A 22 2.28 -17.81 8.43
N VAL A 23 1.23 -17.02 8.19
CA VAL A 23 1.36 -15.77 7.47
C VAL A 23 2.34 -15.00 8.34
N LYS A 24 3.61 -14.97 7.93
CA LYS A 24 4.52 -13.98 8.48
C LYS A 24 3.83 -12.66 8.14
N GLU A 25 3.40 -11.92 9.15
CA GLU A 25 2.85 -10.56 9.01
C GLU A 25 3.85 -9.62 8.30
N ASP A 26 5.08 -10.06 8.07
CA ASP A 26 6.12 -9.40 7.30
C ASP A 26 5.99 -9.48 5.77
N ASP A 27 4.98 -10.18 5.21
CA ASP A 27 4.81 -10.26 3.74
C ASP A 27 4.00 -9.09 3.15
N TYR A 28 3.85 -8.01 3.91
CA TYR A 28 3.87 -6.67 3.33
C TYR A 28 5.32 -6.22 3.21
N PRO A 29 6.01 -6.48 2.08
CA PRO A 29 7.17 -5.66 1.76
C PRO A 29 6.63 -4.26 1.52
N CYS A 30 6.68 -3.42 2.56
CA CYS A 30 7.10 -2.05 2.38
C CYS A 30 8.58 -2.18 2.00
N PRO A 31 8.95 -2.08 0.71
CA PRO A 31 10.35 -2.22 0.33
C PRO A 31 11.02 -0.89 0.67
N SER A 32 11.39 -0.72 1.93
CA SER A 32 12.42 0.24 2.29
C SER A 32 13.77 -0.37 1.90
N SER A 33 14.27 0.03 0.72
CA SER A 33 15.69 0.24 0.31
C SER A 33 16.08 -0.48 -1.02
N PRO A 34 16.92 0.11 -1.92
CA PRO A 34 17.82 1.26 -1.73
C PRO A 34 17.69 2.44 -2.73
N ALA A 35 17.96 3.65 -2.20
CA ALA A 35 18.22 4.94 -2.86
C ALA A 35 17.02 5.72 -3.45
N ASP A 36 16.43 6.56 -2.60
CA ASP A 36 15.80 7.86 -2.89
C ASP A 36 14.65 7.93 -3.90
N SER A 37 13.74 6.94 -3.93
CA SER A 37 12.41 7.21 -4.50
C SER A 37 11.59 8.06 -3.51
N PRO A 38 11.02 9.20 -3.92
CA PRO A 38 10.34 10.09 -3.00
C PRO A 38 9.19 9.39 -2.29
N GLN A 39 9.16 9.53 -0.96
CA GLN A 39 8.19 8.80 -0.16
C GLN A 39 6.80 9.41 -0.35
N THR A 40 5.75 8.59 -0.42
CA THR A 40 4.36 9.06 -0.57
C THR A 40 4.01 10.14 0.46
N VAL A 41 4.51 10.01 1.68
CA VAL A 41 4.31 10.97 2.78
C VAL A 41 4.93 12.34 2.46
N GLU A 42 6.14 12.37 1.88
CA GLU A 42 6.83 13.60 1.51
C GLU A 42 6.07 14.34 0.39
N ILE A 43 5.56 13.60 -0.58
CA ILE A 43 4.75 14.16 -1.68
C ILE A 43 3.44 14.75 -1.15
N ILE A 44 2.75 14.03 -0.27
CA ILE A 44 1.52 14.52 0.37
C ILE A 44 1.82 15.81 1.14
N LYS A 45 2.91 15.83 1.92
CA LYS A 45 3.31 17.01 2.69
C LYS A 45 3.59 18.20 1.77
N ALA A 46 4.36 18.00 0.70
CA ALA A 46 4.67 19.06 -0.26
C ALA A 46 3.41 19.59 -0.98
N LEU A 47 2.44 18.72 -1.30
CA LEU A 47 1.16 19.12 -1.86
C LEU A 47 0.32 19.96 -0.88
N GLN A 48 0.31 19.59 0.41
CA GLN A 48 -0.39 20.33 1.46
C GLN A 48 0.26 21.69 1.73
N GLU A 49 1.59 21.76 1.72
CA GLU A 49 2.33 23.02 1.87
C GLU A 49 2.00 24.00 0.72
N LEU A 50 1.83 23.49 -0.50
CA LEU A 50 1.49 24.30 -1.66
C LEU A 50 0.07 24.91 -1.60
N GLU A 51 -0.85 24.33 -0.84
CA GLU A 51 -2.20 24.89 -0.62
C GLU A 51 -2.14 26.27 0.07
N ASN A 52 -1.12 26.49 0.90
CA ASN A 52 -0.91 27.72 1.66
C ASN A 52 0.11 28.67 0.99
N ALA A 53 0.44 28.45 -0.28
CA ALA A 53 1.46 29.23 -0.98
C ALA A 53 1.01 30.67 -1.31
N ALA A 54 1.95 31.50 -1.78
CA ALA A 54 1.70 32.92 -2.09
C ALA A 54 0.56 33.11 -3.11
N SER A 55 0.46 32.24 -4.09
CA SER A 55 -0.62 32.21 -5.08
C SER A 55 -1.98 31.82 -4.50
N GLY A 56 -2.03 31.24 -3.31
CA GLY A 56 -3.25 31.00 -2.53
C GLY A 56 -3.74 32.24 -1.78
N ASP A 57 -2.84 33.20 -1.49
CA ASP A 57 -3.12 34.39 -0.67
C ASP A 57 -3.96 35.45 -1.43
N ALA A 58 -5.27 35.26 -1.44
CA ALA A 58 -6.20 36.15 -2.12
C ALA A 58 -6.25 37.55 -1.49
N ALA A 59 -5.98 37.66 -0.19
CA ALA A 59 -6.00 38.94 0.51
C ALA A 59 -4.87 39.85 0.04
N VAL A 60 -3.64 39.33 -0.05
CA VAL A 60 -2.49 40.09 -0.56
C VAL A 60 -2.69 40.46 -2.03
N ARG A 61 -3.16 39.53 -2.88
CA ARG A 61 -3.47 39.84 -4.29
C ARG A 61 -4.49 40.96 -4.44
N LYS A 62 -5.54 40.94 -3.62
CA LYS A 62 -6.55 42.01 -3.62
C LYS A 62 -5.92 43.35 -3.25
N ARG A 63 -5.08 43.39 -2.21
CA ARG A 63 -4.35 44.62 -1.79
C ARG A 63 -3.47 45.16 -2.92
N ILE A 64 -2.73 44.30 -3.60
CA ILE A 64 -1.90 44.67 -4.77
C ILE A 64 -2.77 45.22 -5.90
N SER A 65 -3.87 44.55 -6.26
CA SER A 65 -4.77 45.04 -7.31
C SER A 65 -5.49 46.35 -6.97
N SER A 66 -5.59 46.68 -5.68
CA SER A 66 -6.21 47.92 -5.20
C SER A 66 -5.21 49.06 -5.02
N LEU A 67 -3.93 48.86 -5.37
CA LEU A 67 -2.95 49.92 -5.30
C LEU A 67 -3.37 51.09 -6.21
N PRO A 68 -3.29 52.35 -5.73
CA PRO A 68 -3.64 53.52 -6.53
C PRO A 68 -2.78 53.64 -7.79
N LEU A 69 -3.27 54.37 -8.80
CA LEU A 69 -2.51 54.62 -10.02
C LEU A 69 -1.34 55.58 -9.74
N GLU A 70 -1.51 56.47 -8.78
CA GLU A 70 -0.52 57.44 -8.34
C GLU A 70 0.78 56.78 -7.85
N VAL A 71 0.71 55.56 -7.31
CA VAL A 71 1.91 54.79 -6.89
C VAL A 71 2.51 53.93 -8.01
N GLN A 72 1.89 53.90 -9.19
CA GLN A 72 2.30 53.06 -10.33
C GLN A 72 2.73 53.89 -11.54
N ASP A 73 2.12 55.06 -11.75
CA ASP A 73 2.30 55.90 -12.94
C ASP A 73 2.99 57.22 -12.59
N ALA A 74 4.26 57.34 -13.00
CA ALA A 74 5.08 58.53 -12.78
C ALA A 74 4.55 59.77 -13.53
N SER A 75 3.71 59.61 -14.55
CA SER A 75 3.12 60.75 -15.27
C SER A 75 2.16 61.57 -14.40
N LEU A 76 1.66 61.00 -13.31
CA LEU A 76 0.73 61.65 -12.38
C LEU A 76 1.43 62.51 -11.32
N LEU A 77 2.78 62.53 -11.30
CA LEU A 77 3.55 63.31 -10.33
C LEU A 77 3.37 64.82 -10.51
N ASP A 78 3.02 65.28 -11.72
CA ASP A 78 2.74 66.69 -12.02
C ASP A 78 1.52 67.24 -11.27
N ARG A 79 0.61 66.35 -10.81
CA ARG A 79 -0.58 66.68 -10.02
C ARG A 79 -0.28 66.96 -8.55
N ILE A 80 0.93 66.65 -8.10
CA ILE A 80 1.37 66.87 -6.71
C ILE A 80 1.85 68.32 -6.57
N THR A 81 0.99 69.17 -6.03
CA THR A 81 1.24 70.62 -5.95
C THR A 81 1.78 71.08 -4.60
N ASP A 82 1.72 70.23 -3.57
CA ASP A 82 2.06 70.58 -2.20
C ASP A 82 2.90 69.50 -1.51
N LYS A 83 3.66 69.92 -0.50
CA LYS A 83 4.57 69.03 0.22
C LYS A 83 3.84 67.93 0.99
N GLU A 84 2.64 68.20 1.53
CA GLU A 84 1.88 67.23 2.31
C GLU A 84 1.35 66.08 1.44
N SER A 85 0.83 66.39 0.25
CA SER A 85 0.41 65.39 -0.74
C SER A 85 1.60 64.58 -1.26
N GLY A 86 2.75 65.20 -1.49
CA GLY A 86 3.99 64.52 -1.84
C GLY A 86 4.48 63.56 -0.75
N GLU A 87 4.47 63.97 0.53
CA GLU A 87 4.82 63.09 1.65
C GLU A 87 3.84 61.92 1.81
N ARG A 88 2.53 62.16 1.61
CA ARG A 88 1.53 61.07 1.61
C ARG A 88 1.79 60.08 0.49
N LEU A 89 2.06 60.55 -0.72
CA LEU A 89 2.38 59.69 -1.86
C LEU A 89 3.66 58.89 -1.60
N SER A 90 4.71 59.52 -1.08
CA SER A 90 5.97 58.84 -0.73
C SER A 90 5.72 57.65 0.20
N ARG A 91 4.95 57.82 1.27
CA ARG A 91 4.62 56.73 2.20
C ARG A 91 3.84 55.60 1.52
N MET A 92 2.87 55.94 0.66
CA MET A 92 2.11 54.93 -0.08
C MET A 92 2.99 54.16 -1.06
N VAL A 93 3.95 54.82 -1.72
CA VAL A 93 4.93 54.18 -2.61
C VAL A 93 5.84 53.25 -1.80
N ASP A 94 6.35 53.68 -0.65
CA ASP A 94 7.20 52.86 0.23
C ASP A 94 6.45 51.60 0.69
N ASP A 95 5.22 51.74 1.16
CA ASP A 95 4.36 50.63 1.59
C ASP A 95 4.07 49.66 0.44
N ALA A 96 3.77 50.19 -0.76
CA ALA A 96 3.53 49.40 -1.96
C ALA A 96 4.79 48.63 -2.39
N CYS A 97 5.97 49.25 -2.29
CA CYS A 97 7.24 48.62 -2.62
C CYS A 97 7.55 47.46 -1.66
N LEU A 98 7.35 47.64 -0.36
CA LEU A 98 7.51 46.58 0.63
C LEU A 98 6.54 45.42 0.38
N LEU A 99 5.26 45.72 0.13
CA LEU A 99 4.24 44.72 -0.18
C LEU A 99 4.60 43.89 -1.42
N LEU A 100 5.00 44.55 -2.51
CA LEU A 100 5.37 43.89 -3.76
C LEU A 100 6.66 43.08 -3.62
N ALA A 101 7.65 43.58 -2.89
CA ALA A 101 8.89 42.87 -2.64
C ALA A 101 8.66 41.58 -1.85
N ASP A 102 7.88 41.64 -0.76
CA ASP A 102 7.52 40.46 0.04
C ASP A 102 6.74 39.44 -0.81
N TYR A 103 5.70 39.89 -1.52
CA TYR A 103 4.89 39.02 -2.36
C TYR A 103 5.71 38.35 -3.47
N ASN A 104 6.55 39.11 -4.17
CA ASN A 104 7.40 38.58 -5.25
C ASN A 104 8.44 37.60 -4.71
N GLY A 105 9.01 37.86 -3.53
CA GLY A 105 9.93 36.93 -2.86
C GLY A 105 9.25 35.61 -2.53
N ARG A 106 8.05 35.66 -1.91
CA ARG A 106 7.24 34.48 -1.61
C ARG A 106 6.80 33.73 -2.87
N LEU A 107 6.45 34.45 -3.93
CA LEU A 107 6.05 33.86 -5.22
C LEU A 107 7.23 33.18 -5.93
N ALA A 108 8.42 33.76 -5.87
CA ALA A 108 9.63 33.15 -6.42
C ALA A 108 9.96 31.83 -5.71
N ALA A 109 9.91 31.82 -4.37
CA ALA A 109 10.08 30.59 -3.58
C ALA A 109 9.04 29.52 -3.97
N GLU A 110 7.76 29.91 -4.06
CA GLU A 110 6.70 28.99 -4.50
C GLU A 110 6.96 28.41 -5.90
N ILE A 111 7.44 29.21 -6.85
CA ILE A 111 7.76 28.74 -8.20
C ILE A 111 8.85 27.66 -8.14
N ASP A 112 9.88 27.83 -7.32
CA ASP A 112 10.94 26.85 -7.18
C ASP A 112 10.46 25.58 -6.46
N ASP A 113 9.61 25.71 -5.43
CA ASP A 113 8.94 24.58 -4.76
C ASP A 113 8.10 23.78 -5.76
N ARG A 114 7.32 24.45 -6.62
CA ARG A 114 6.52 23.81 -7.68
C ARG A 114 7.38 23.06 -8.69
N LYS A 115 8.53 23.63 -9.10
CA LYS A 115 9.48 22.94 -9.99
C LYS A 115 10.04 21.69 -9.33
N GLN A 116 10.43 21.79 -8.06
CA GLN A 116 10.95 20.66 -7.31
C GLN A 116 9.88 19.58 -7.17
N LEU A 117 8.67 19.93 -6.75
CA LEU A 117 7.54 19.01 -6.65
C LEU A 117 7.24 18.31 -7.97
N THR A 118 7.32 19.03 -9.10
CA THR A 118 7.11 18.44 -10.44
C THR A 118 8.14 17.35 -10.75
N ARG A 119 9.42 17.57 -10.40
CA ARG A 119 10.48 16.56 -10.55
C ARG A 119 10.19 15.35 -9.67
N THR A 120 9.91 15.60 -8.39
CA THR A 120 9.56 14.56 -7.40
C THR A 120 8.37 13.72 -7.86
N LEU A 121 7.31 14.34 -8.38
CA LEU A 121 6.14 13.63 -8.91
C LEU A 121 6.47 12.79 -10.15
N THR A 122 7.34 13.29 -11.01
CA THR A 122 7.79 12.55 -12.21
C THR A 122 8.55 11.29 -11.81
N ASP A 123 9.47 11.41 -10.86
CA ASP A 123 10.22 10.27 -10.32
C ASP A 123 9.29 9.28 -9.59
N PHE A 124 8.37 9.78 -8.77
CA PHE A 124 7.37 8.95 -8.10
C PHE A 124 6.52 8.15 -9.08
N LEU A 125 6.00 8.79 -10.14
CA LEU A 125 5.20 8.13 -11.16
C LEU A 125 5.99 7.05 -11.92
N ARG A 126 7.28 7.29 -12.20
CA ARG A 126 8.16 6.28 -12.80
C ARG A 126 8.24 5.06 -11.88
N THR A 127 8.59 5.26 -10.61
CA THR A 127 8.71 4.18 -9.63
C THR A 127 7.39 3.44 -9.42
N GLN A 128 6.24 4.14 -9.37
CA GLN A 128 4.93 3.50 -9.25
C GLN A 128 4.59 2.59 -10.44
N LYS A 129 5.02 2.95 -11.67
CA LYS A 129 4.85 2.08 -12.85
C LYS A 129 5.71 0.82 -12.79
N GLU A 130 6.95 0.95 -12.32
CA GLU A 130 7.85 -0.19 -12.12
C GLU A 130 7.26 -1.15 -11.08
N ILE A 131 6.84 -0.63 -9.91
CA ILE A 131 6.16 -1.41 -8.87
C ILE A 131 4.90 -2.08 -9.42
N LEU A 132 4.07 -1.36 -10.18
CA LEU A 132 2.86 -1.94 -10.76
C LEU A 132 3.19 -3.15 -11.65
N THR A 133 4.18 -3.01 -12.53
CA THR A 133 4.62 -4.09 -13.43
C THR A 133 5.10 -5.31 -12.64
N GLU A 134 5.91 -5.11 -11.60
CA GLU A 134 6.38 -6.19 -10.73
C GLU A 134 5.22 -6.90 -10.01
N LYS A 135 4.25 -6.13 -9.51
CA LYS A 135 3.08 -6.66 -8.80
C LYS A 135 2.16 -7.45 -9.74
N GLU A 136 1.99 -6.99 -10.98
CA GLU A 136 1.25 -7.71 -12.02
C GLU A 136 1.91 -9.04 -12.37
N GLN A 137 3.24 -9.05 -12.56
CA GLN A 137 4.00 -10.28 -12.78
C GLN A 137 3.84 -11.26 -11.61
N LYS A 138 4.04 -10.78 -10.38
CA LYS A 138 3.91 -11.59 -9.17
C LYS A 138 2.49 -12.15 -9.00
N LEU A 139 1.47 -11.38 -9.35
CA LEU A 139 0.09 -11.85 -9.35
C LEU A 139 -0.12 -13.00 -10.34
N GLU A 140 0.46 -12.91 -11.54
CA GLU A 140 0.34 -13.96 -12.55
C GLU A 140 1.03 -15.26 -12.11
N GLU A 141 2.20 -15.16 -11.47
CA GLU A 141 2.87 -16.31 -10.84
C GLU A 141 1.98 -17.00 -9.80
N TYR A 142 1.30 -16.21 -8.94
CA TYR A 142 0.37 -16.77 -7.95
C TYR A 142 -0.84 -17.46 -8.58
N LYS A 143 -1.39 -16.93 -9.68
CA LYS A 143 -2.47 -17.60 -10.42
C LYS A 143 -2.01 -18.94 -11.00
N GLN A 144 -0.82 -18.99 -11.59
CA GLN A 144 -0.25 -20.25 -12.10
C GLN A 144 -0.04 -21.27 -10.98
N LYS A 145 0.47 -20.82 -9.82
CA LYS A 145 0.63 -21.68 -8.64
C LYS A 145 -0.72 -22.21 -8.15
N LEU A 146 -1.75 -21.36 -8.09
CA LEU A 146 -3.10 -21.75 -7.72
C LEU A 146 -3.70 -22.77 -8.69
N ALA A 147 -3.46 -22.64 -9.99
CA ALA A 147 -3.91 -23.59 -11.00
C ALA A 147 -3.28 -24.98 -10.78
N LYS A 148 -1.96 -25.04 -10.55
CA LYS A 148 -1.23 -26.29 -10.22
C LYS A 148 -1.77 -26.95 -8.96
N VAL A 149 -1.93 -26.19 -7.87
CA VAL A 149 -2.51 -26.70 -6.61
C VAL A 149 -3.95 -27.21 -6.83
N SER A 150 -4.74 -26.50 -7.64
CA SER A 150 -6.11 -26.91 -7.95
C SER A 150 -6.17 -28.20 -8.75
N GLN A 151 -5.22 -28.42 -9.67
CA GLN A 151 -5.08 -29.65 -10.43
C GLN A 151 -4.71 -30.82 -9.51
N VAL A 152 -3.63 -30.69 -8.73
CA VAL A 152 -3.21 -31.73 -7.77
C VAL A 152 -4.35 -32.08 -6.81
N ARG A 153 -5.11 -31.08 -6.34
CA ARG A 153 -6.28 -31.31 -5.49
C ARG A 153 -7.40 -32.10 -6.19
N LYS A 154 -7.63 -31.89 -7.49
CA LYS A 154 -8.60 -32.68 -8.28
C LYS A 154 -8.12 -34.12 -8.46
N GLU A 155 -6.87 -34.30 -8.85
CA GLU A 155 -6.25 -35.62 -9.03
C GLU A 155 -6.24 -36.42 -7.73
N LEU A 156 -5.83 -35.81 -6.61
CA LEU A 156 -5.82 -36.44 -5.30
C LEU A 156 -7.21 -36.91 -4.86
N ARG A 157 -8.26 -36.11 -5.09
CA ARG A 157 -9.64 -36.52 -4.80
C ARG A 157 -10.07 -37.72 -5.65
N SER A 158 -9.72 -37.72 -6.93
CA SER A 158 -10.01 -38.86 -7.81
C SER A 158 -9.26 -40.12 -7.37
N GLN A 159 -7.97 -39.99 -7.03
CA GLN A 159 -7.16 -41.11 -6.57
C GLN A 159 -7.69 -41.69 -5.26
N ILE A 160 -8.05 -40.84 -4.29
CA ILE A 160 -8.66 -41.30 -3.02
C ILE A 160 -9.98 -42.04 -3.27
N GLY A 161 -10.82 -41.57 -4.19
CA GLY A 161 -12.08 -42.25 -4.53
C GLY A 161 -11.89 -43.61 -5.21
N ASN A 162 -10.75 -43.83 -5.87
CA ASN A 162 -10.42 -45.09 -6.54
C ASN A 162 -9.66 -46.08 -5.64
N LEU A 163 -9.24 -45.67 -4.43
CA LEU A 163 -8.54 -46.55 -3.50
C LEU A 163 -9.54 -47.47 -2.76
N PRO A 164 -9.21 -48.76 -2.59
CA PRO A 164 -10.08 -49.67 -1.85
C PRO A 164 -10.15 -49.25 -0.38
N ASP A 165 -11.36 -49.21 0.16
CA ASP A 165 -11.58 -48.93 1.57
C ASP A 165 -11.11 -50.12 2.41
N LEU A 166 -9.96 -49.95 3.06
CA LEU A 166 -9.34 -50.98 3.88
C LEU A 166 -10.16 -51.34 5.13
N SER A 167 -11.17 -50.53 5.49
CA SER A 167 -12.11 -50.88 6.56
C SER A 167 -13.11 -51.98 6.17
N LEU A 168 -13.23 -52.29 4.88
CA LEU A 168 -14.07 -53.36 4.34
C LEU A 168 -13.32 -54.69 4.19
N LEU A 169 -12.00 -54.72 4.46
CA LEU A 169 -11.25 -55.95 4.46
C LEU A 169 -11.63 -56.79 5.69
N PRO A 170 -11.90 -58.11 5.53
CA PRO A 170 -12.09 -58.98 6.69
C PRO A 170 -10.85 -58.90 7.57
N ASN A 171 -11.06 -58.73 8.88
CA ASN A 171 -10.00 -58.61 9.87
C ASN A 171 -9.10 -59.86 9.79
N VAL A 172 -7.93 -59.77 9.14
CA VAL A 172 -6.95 -60.89 9.07
C VAL A 172 -6.25 -61.11 10.42
N THR A 173 -6.68 -60.42 11.47
CA THR A 173 -6.28 -60.65 12.87
C THR A 173 -7.23 -61.64 13.58
N GLY A 174 -7.83 -62.57 12.84
CA GLY A 174 -8.81 -63.54 13.34
C GLY A 174 -8.28 -64.93 13.69
N GLY A 175 -6.97 -65.18 13.59
CA GLY A 175 -6.38 -66.43 14.04
C GLY A 175 -4.89 -66.51 13.69
N PRO A 176 -4.04 -67.08 14.57
CA PRO A 176 -2.64 -67.29 14.23
C PRO A 176 -2.60 -68.28 13.06
N LEU A 177 -2.35 -67.78 11.85
CA LEU A 177 -1.87 -68.61 10.75
C LEU A 177 -0.52 -69.17 11.20
N ARG A 178 -0.54 -70.38 11.77
CA ARG A 178 0.66 -71.21 11.90
C ARG A 178 1.14 -71.48 10.49
N LEU A 179 2.12 -70.71 10.04
CA LEU A 179 2.93 -71.09 8.90
C LEU A 179 3.56 -72.44 9.24
N PRO A 180 3.56 -73.42 8.32
CA PRO A 180 4.28 -74.67 8.54
C PRO A 180 5.74 -74.31 8.85
N SER A 181 6.19 -74.68 10.04
CA SER A 181 7.57 -74.49 10.45
C SER A 181 8.44 -75.44 9.63
N SER A 182 9.62 -75.01 9.20
CA SER A 182 10.53 -75.76 8.34
C SER A 182 11.00 -77.13 8.88
N GLY A 183 10.46 -77.59 10.01
CA GLY A 183 10.64 -78.93 10.59
C GLY A 183 9.61 -79.99 10.15
N ASP A 184 8.48 -79.62 9.53
CA ASP A 184 7.43 -80.60 9.15
C ASP A 184 7.76 -81.39 7.86
N PHE A 185 8.91 -81.17 7.23
CA PHE A 185 9.37 -81.93 6.05
C PHE A 185 10.29 -83.11 6.37
N TYR A 186 10.66 -83.30 7.64
CA TYR A 186 11.54 -84.38 8.08
C TYR A 186 10.91 -85.15 9.24
N THR A 187 9.80 -85.84 8.99
CA THR A 187 9.29 -86.83 9.95
C THR A 187 8.62 -87.98 9.20
N THR A 188 9.40 -89.07 9.06
CA THR A 188 9.02 -90.51 8.90
C THR A 188 8.09 -90.89 7.73
N ASP A 189 8.32 -91.94 6.96
CA ASP A 189 9.10 -93.18 7.09
C ASP A 189 9.42 -93.67 5.65
#